data_AF-E1WX68-F1
#
_entry.id   AF-E1WX68-F1
#
_cell.length_a   1.000
_cell.length_b   1.000
_cell.length_c   1.000
_cell.angle_alpha   90.00
_cell.angle_beta   90.00
_cell.angle_gamma   90.00
#
_symmetry.space_group_name_H-M   'P 1'
#
loop_
_entity.id
_entity.type
_entity.pdbx_description
1 polymer ?
#
loop_
_entity_poly.entity_id
_entity_poly.type
_entity_poly.pdbx_seq_one_letter_code
_entity_poly.pdbx_strand_id
1 'polypeptide(L)'
;MFLVPFVVAFICLLLFFIYMNYSLVYKRTRYIKKMRGERENWRVLLSKDFSYLSNLTAEQLSLLLDKMAIFYCEKDWREQVSKDQRVLICALACLPLINRNTNFYPSVRSDFEDFSLSDWVKLNKLQFEKEVGKLALKELKGQFVELSLLYLESPRRMKESDPKSFKILNHYYRFSV
;
A
#
# COMPACT_ATOMS: atom_id res chain seq x y z
N MET A 1 20.96 36.38 26.57
CA MET A 1 20.33 36.65 25.25
C MET A 1 20.56 35.57 24.20
N PHE A 2 21.03 34.36 24.54
CA PHE A 2 21.25 33.30 23.55
C PHE A 2 20.04 32.38 23.33
N LEU A 3 19.00 32.42 24.18
CA LEU A 3 17.86 31.50 24.07
C LEU A 3 16.94 31.81 22.87
N VAL A 4 16.78 33.10 22.54
CA VAL A 4 15.87 33.57 21.48
C VAL A 4 16.21 32.97 20.09
N PRO A 5 17.45 32.98 19.59
CA PRO A 5 17.75 32.39 18.29
C PRO A 5 17.52 30.87 18.25
N PHE A 6 17.75 30.14 19.34
CA PHE A 6 17.44 28.70 19.40
C PHE A 6 15.95 28.43 19.35
N VAL A 7 15.14 29.22 20.05
CA VAL A 7 13.67 29.10 20.02
C VAL A 7 13.14 29.39 18.62
N VAL A 8 13.63 30.45 17.98
CA VAL A 8 13.22 30.79 16.60
C VAL A 8 13.63 29.67 15.63
N ALA A 9 14.87 29.18 15.69
CA ALA A 9 15.33 28.08 14.83
C ALA A 9 14.49 26.80 15.04
N PHE A 10 14.14 26.48 16.29
CA PHE A 10 13.30 25.34 16.61
C PHE A 10 11.88 25.48 16.04
N ILE A 11 11.27 26.66 16.17
CA ILE A 11 9.94 26.95 15.58
C ILE A 11 10.01 26.85 14.04
N CYS A 12 11.04 27.41 13.41
CA CYS A 12 11.22 27.30 11.96
C CYS A 12 11.36 25.84 11.50
N LEU A 13 12.10 25.01 12.24
CA LEU A 13 12.21 23.58 11.96
C LEU A 13 10.85 22.87 12.09
N LEU A 14 10.08 23.15 13.15
CA LEU A 14 8.75 22.58 13.32
C LEU A 14 7.81 22.97 12.16
N LEU A 15 7.78 24.26 11.81
CA LEU A 15 6.97 24.75 10.69
C LEU A 15 7.39 24.09 9.37
N PHE A 16 8.69 23.89 9.15
CA PHE A 16 9.21 23.19 7.97
C PHE A 16 8.70 21.74 7.88
N PHE A 17 8.76 20.97 8.97
CA PHE A 17 8.25 19.59 8.99
C PHE A 17 6.73 19.52 8.81
N ILE A 18 5.97 20.46 9.40
CA ILE A 18 4.53 20.56 9.22
C ILE A 18 4.20 20.86 7.75
N TYR A 19 4.88 21.83 7.16
CA TYR A 19 4.70 22.21 5.75
C TYR A 19 4.98 21.04 4.80
N MET A 20 6.09 20.33 4.99
CA MET A 20 6.47 19.19 4.16
C MET A 20 5.39 18.09 4.17
N ASN A 21 4.90 17.73 5.36
CA ASN A 21 3.84 16.72 5.48
C ASN A 21 2.51 17.19 4.88
N TYR A 22 2.12 18.44 5.13
CA TYR A 22 0.89 19.01 4.60
C TYR A 22 0.90 19.09 3.07
N SER A 23 2.02 19.54 2.49
CA SER A 23 2.21 19.63 1.04
C SER A 23 2.06 18.27 0.36
N LEU A 24 2.60 17.21 0.97
CA LEU A 24 2.49 15.85 0.45
C LEU A 24 1.05 15.31 0.49
N VAL A 25 0.33 15.51 1.61
CA VAL A 25 -1.09 15.13 1.72
C VAL A 25 -1.95 15.88 0.70
N TYR A 26 -1.69 17.17 0.53
CA TYR A 26 -2.39 18.00 -0.44
C TYR A 26 -2.14 17.53 -1.87
N LYS A 27 -0.88 17.26 -2.22
CA LYS A 27 -0.48 16.73 -3.54
C LYS A 27 -1.18 15.41 -3.84
N ARG A 28 -1.20 14.46 -2.90
CA ARG A 28 -1.90 13.16 -3.04
C ARG A 28 -3.40 13.31 -3.20
N THR A 29 -4.02 14.22 -2.45
CA THR A 29 -5.45 14.53 -2.59
C THR A 29 -5.77 15.04 -3.99
N ARG A 30 -4.88 15.84 -4.59
CA ARG A 30 -5.05 16.30 -5.98
C ARG A 30 -4.95 15.14 -6.98
N TYR A 31 -4.05 14.18 -6.78
CA TYR A 31 -3.96 12.98 -7.63
C TYR A 31 -5.23 12.13 -7.59
N ILE A 32 -5.76 11.90 -6.38
CA ILE A 32 -7.03 11.20 -6.18
C ILE A 32 -8.16 11.89 -6.95
N LYS A 33 -8.25 13.22 -6.87
CA LYS A 33 -9.26 14.01 -7.60
C LYS A 33 -9.06 13.94 -9.11
N LYS A 34 -7.82 14.08 -9.59
CA LYS A 34 -7.46 14.02 -11.01
C LYS A 34 -7.87 12.68 -11.64
N MET A 35 -7.67 11.58 -10.93
CA MET A 35 -7.96 10.23 -11.42
C MET A 35 -9.40 9.77 -11.16
N ARG A 36 -10.28 10.62 -10.61
CA ARG A 36 -11.65 10.24 -10.27
C ARG A 36 -12.45 9.77 -11.50
N GLY A 37 -12.24 10.40 -12.66
CA GLY A 37 -12.91 10.04 -13.92
C GLY A 37 -12.51 8.66 -14.48
N GLU A 38 -11.30 8.19 -14.15
CA GLU A 38 -10.77 6.91 -14.66
C GLU A 38 -11.17 5.70 -13.79
N ARG A 39 -11.76 5.93 -12.62
CA ARG A 39 -12.03 4.86 -11.65
C ARG A 39 -12.97 3.78 -12.17
N GLU A 40 -13.97 4.18 -12.93
CA GLU A 40 -14.93 3.21 -13.46
C GLU A 40 -14.26 2.31 -14.51
N ASN A 41 -13.43 2.88 -15.37
CA ASN A 41 -12.59 2.12 -16.30
C ASN A 41 -11.67 1.16 -15.55
N TRP A 42 -11.02 1.63 -14.47
CA TRP A 42 -10.16 0.78 -13.65
C TRP A 42 -10.93 -0.37 -12.99
N ARG A 43 -12.15 -0.12 -12.50
CA ARG A 43 -12.99 -1.20 -11.94
C ARG A 43 -13.35 -2.24 -12.99
N VAL A 44 -13.74 -1.82 -14.18
CA VAL A 44 -14.10 -2.72 -15.29
C VAL A 44 -12.88 -3.54 -15.75
N LEU A 45 -11.69 -2.94 -15.77
CA LEU A 45 -10.46 -3.64 -16.09
C LEU A 45 -10.12 -4.67 -15.00
N LEU A 46 -10.08 -4.23 -13.73
CA LEU A 46 -9.72 -5.08 -12.61
C LEU A 46 -10.72 -6.22 -12.38
N SER A 47 -12.01 -6.03 -12.68
CA SER A 47 -13.00 -7.10 -12.52
C SER A 47 -12.78 -8.27 -13.48
N LYS A 48 -12.06 -8.06 -14.59
CA LYS A 48 -11.71 -9.10 -15.56
C LYS A 48 -10.44 -9.85 -15.16
N ASP A 49 -9.42 -9.10 -14.74
CA ASP A 49 -8.05 -9.62 -14.66
C ASP A 49 -7.50 -9.74 -13.22
N PHE A 50 -8.25 -9.30 -12.20
CA PHE A 50 -7.79 -9.24 -10.81
C PHE A 50 -8.71 -10.01 -9.86
N SER A 51 -8.46 -11.31 -9.70
CA SER A 51 -9.27 -12.23 -8.87
C SER A 51 -9.42 -11.78 -7.41
N TYR A 52 -8.40 -11.10 -6.85
CA TYR A 52 -8.40 -10.61 -5.47
C TYR A 52 -9.47 -9.55 -5.17
N LEU A 53 -10.05 -8.90 -6.19
CA LEU A 53 -11.13 -7.92 -6.01
C LEU A 53 -12.37 -8.52 -5.35
N SER A 54 -12.65 -9.80 -5.62
CA SER A 54 -13.87 -10.49 -5.13
C SER A 54 -13.98 -10.52 -3.60
N ASN A 55 -12.86 -10.43 -2.89
CA ASN A 55 -12.80 -10.45 -1.44
C ASN A 55 -12.90 -9.06 -0.79
N LEU A 56 -12.90 -7.98 -1.57
CA LEU A 56 -12.89 -6.62 -1.05
C LEU A 56 -14.32 -6.11 -0.81
N THR A 57 -14.52 -5.45 0.32
CA THR A 57 -15.74 -4.66 0.54
C THR A 57 -15.75 -3.42 -0.37
N ALA A 58 -16.91 -2.79 -0.56
CA ALA A 58 -17.00 -1.55 -1.34
C ALA A 58 -16.10 -0.43 -0.79
N GLU A 59 -15.95 -0.35 0.53
CA GLU A 59 -15.05 0.58 1.20
C GLU A 59 -13.58 0.28 0.89
N GLN A 60 -13.16 -0.99 1.01
CA GLN A 60 -11.80 -1.41 0.69
C GLN A 60 -11.46 -1.22 -0.78
N LEU A 61 -12.41 -1.47 -1.69
CA LEU A 61 -12.25 -1.18 -3.11
C LEU A 61 -12.06 0.33 -3.35
N SER A 62 -12.84 1.18 -2.68
CA SER A 62 -12.65 2.64 -2.77
C SER A 62 -11.27 3.07 -2.27
N LEU A 63 -10.82 2.53 -1.13
CA LEU A 63 -9.49 2.78 -0.58
C LEU A 63 -8.38 2.29 -1.51
N LEU A 64 -8.55 1.12 -2.12
CA LEU A 64 -7.62 0.59 -3.11
C LEU A 64 -7.49 1.55 -4.30
N LEU A 65 -8.61 2.02 -4.86
CA LEU A 65 -8.59 2.96 -6.00
C LEU A 65 -7.95 4.30 -5.65
N ASP A 66 -8.17 4.82 -4.44
CA ASP A 66 -7.47 6.02 -3.95
C ASP A 66 -5.96 5.82 -3.91
N LYS A 67 -5.53 4.68 -3.37
CA LYS A 67 -4.12 4.29 -3.27
C LYS A 67 -3.47 4.08 -4.63
N MET A 68 -4.16 3.40 -5.53
CA MET A 68 -3.74 3.23 -6.92
C MET A 68 -3.57 4.59 -7.62
N ALA A 69 -4.49 5.54 -7.42
CA ALA A 69 -4.38 6.87 -8.02
C ALA A 69 -3.13 7.62 -7.55
N ILE A 70 -2.78 7.49 -6.27
CA ILE A 70 -1.54 8.06 -5.73
C ILE A 70 -0.33 7.37 -6.35
N PHE A 71 -0.27 6.04 -6.29
CA PHE A 71 0.86 5.27 -6.82
C PHE A 71 1.06 5.53 -8.32
N TYR A 72 -0.02 5.50 -9.10
CA TYR A 72 -0.01 5.79 -10.54
C TYR A 72 0.61 7.15 -10.86
N CYS A 73 0.34 8.18 -10.04
CA CYS A 73 0.86 9.52 -10.27
C CYS A 73 2.25 9.78 -9.69
N GLU A 74 2.67 9.03 -8.68
CA GLU A 74 3.95 9.22 -7.99
C GLU A 74 5.10 8.41 -8.61
N LYS A 75 4.81 7.38 -9.41
CA LYS A 75 5.83 6.53 -10.04
C LYS A 75 6.18 6.99 -11.45
N ASP A 76 7.43 6.73 -11.80
CA ASP A 76 7.96 6.97 -13.13
C ASP A 76 7.77 5.70 -13.96
N TRP A 77 6.86 5.77 -14.93
CA TRP A 77 6.51 4.64 -15.79
C TRP A 77 7.35 4.64 -17.05
N ARG A 78 7.87 3.46 -17.43
CA ARG A 78 8.47 3.28 -18.75
C ARG A 78 7.44 3.52 -19.87
N GLU A 79 7.88 4.12 -20.96
CA GLU A 79 7.00 4.50 -22.08
C GLU A 79 6.30 3.29 -22.72
N GLN A 80 6.94 2.13 -22.69
CA GLN A 80 6.45 0.90 -23.31
C GLN A 80 5.29 0.25 -22.54
N VAL A 81 5.03 0.66 -21.30
CA VAL A 81 4.04 0.04 -20.42
C VAL A 81 2.67 0.63 -20.71
N SER A 82 1.73 -0.21 -21.16
CA SER A 82 0.38 0.22 -21.53
C SER A 82 -0.41 0.71 -20.32
N LYS A 83 -1.41 1.57 -20.52
CA LYS A 83 -2.23 2.09 -19.42
C LYS A 83 -2.86 0.97 -18.59
N ASP A 84 -3.36 -0.07 -19.24
CA ASP A 84 -4.01 -1.20 -18.57
C ASP A 84 -3.01 -1.99 -17.70
N GLN A 85 -1.80 -2.22 -18.21
CA GLN A 85 -0.71 -2.82 -17.42
C GLN A 85 -0.38 -1.97 -16.19
N ARG A 86 -0.29 -0.64 -16.34
CA ARG A 86 -0.04 0.27 -15.21
C ARG A 86 -1.11 0.14 -14.14
N VAL A 87 -2.38 0.04 -14.53
CA VAL A 87 -3.51 -0.15 -13.60
C VAL A 87 -3.41 -1.48 -12.86
N LEU A 88 -3.08 -2.58 -13.55
CA LEU A 88 -2.86 -3.88 -12.91
C LEU A 88 -1.68 -3.85 -11.93
N ILE A 89 -0.55 -3.25 -12.33
CA ILE A 89 0.63 -3.09 -11.46
C ILE A 89 0.28 -2.25 -10.23
N CYS A 90 -0.46 -1.16 -10.39
CA CYS A 90 -0.96 -0.35 -9.26
C CYS A 90 -1.81 -1.20 -8.30
N ALA A 91 -2.72 -2.02 -8.81
CA ALA A 91 -3.57 -2.87 -7.97
C ALA A 91 -2.73 -3.90 -7.20
N LEU A 92 -1.78 -4.58 -7.85
CA LEU A 92 -0.86 -5.52 -7.21
C LEU A 92 -0.03 -4.84 -6.10
N ALA A 93 0.53 -3.66 -6.39
CA ALA A 93 1.35 -2.92 -5.44
C ALA A 93 0.55 -2.42 -4.23
N CYS A 94 -0.68 -1.94 -4.46
CA CYS A 94 -1.51 -1.31 -3.43
C CYS A 94 -2.36 -2.30 -2.61
N LEU A 95 -2.61 -3.52 -3.11
CA LEU A 95 -3.41 -4.54 -2.41
C LEU A 95 -2.87 -4.85 -0.98
N PRO A 96 -1.56 -5.06 -0.75
CA PRO A 96 -1.01 -5.26 0.61
C PRO A 96 -1.08 -4.02 1.51
N LEU A 97 -1.47 -2.86 0.97
CA LEU A 97 -1.42 -1.56 1.62
C LEU A 97 -2.81 -0.96 1.91
N ILE A 98 -3.91 -1.63 1.53
CA ILE A 98 -5.28 -1.07 1.52
C ILE A 98 -5.66 -0.37 2.83
N ASN A 99 -5.44 -1.02 3.98
CA ASN A 99 -5.85 -0.49 5.28
C ASN A 99 -4.71 0.21 6.03
N ARG A 100 -3.63 0.58 5.33
CA ARG A 100 -2.39 1.09 5.95
C ARG A 100 -2.11 2.53 5.54
N ASN A 101 -1.71 3.36 6.50
CA ASN A 101 -1.18 4.69 6.23
C ASN A 101 0.30 4.56 5.90
N THR A 102 0.66 4.72 4.62
CA THR A 102 2.00 4.41 4.11
C THR A 102 2.43 5.41 3.03
N ASN A 103 3.73 5.46 2.78
CA ASN A 103 4.36 6.29 1.77
C ASN A 103 4.58 5.57 0.42
N PHE A 104 3.81 4.51 0.14
CA PHE A 104 3.71 3.89 -1.20
C PHE A 104 5.07 3.48 -1.82
N TYR A 105 5.86 2.68 -1.08
CA TYR A 105 7.18 2.21 -1.51
C TYR A 105 8.11 3.35 -1.96
N PRO A 106 8.57 4.24 -1.06
CA PRO A 106 9.34 5.43 -1.43
C PRO A 106 10.68 5.09 -2.11
N SER A 107 11.22 3.89 -1.87
CA SER A 107 12.45 3.38 -2.48
C SER A 107 12.25 2.81 -3.89
N VAL A 108 11.01 2.51 -4.30
CA VAL A 108 10.70 1.96 -5.63
C VAL A 108 10.21 3.11 -6.49
N ARG A 109 11.02 3.62 -7.42
CA ARG A 109 10.64 4.74 -8.30
C ARG A 109 10.37 4.33 -9.74
N SER A 110 11.18 3.40 -10.25
CA SER A 110 11.15 2.84 -11.61
C SER A 110 11.46 1.33 -11.55
N ASP A 111 11.36 0.64 -12.70
CA ASP A 111 11.86 -0.72 -12.90
C ASP A 111 11.13 -1.78 -12.05
N PHE A 112 9.82 -1.59 -11.89
CA PHE A 112 8.95 -2.44 -11.09
C PHE A 112 7.83 -3.09 -11.92
N GLU A 113 7.84 -2.89 -13.23
CA GLU A 113 6.73 -3.28 -14.09
C GLU A 113 6.60 -4.80 -14.26
N ASP A 114 7.69 -5.53 -14.01
CA ASP A 114 7.73 -6.99 -13.99
C ASP A 114 7.45 -7.57 -12.59
N PHE A 115 7.17 -6.73 -11.59
CA PHE A 115 6.96 -7.21 -10.22
C PHE A 115 5.64 -7.96 -10.10
N SER A 116 5.73 -9.18 -9.60
CA SER A 116 4.58 -9.97 -9.18
C SER A 116 4.01 -9.46 -7.85
N LEU A 117 2.82 -9.91 -7.46
CA LEU A 117 2.29 -9.65 -6.12
C LEU A 117 3.26 -10.13 -5.02
N SER A 118 3.98 -11.23 -5.27
CA SER A 118 4.94 -11.78 -4.31
C SER A 118 6.11 -10.82 -4.05
N ASP A 119 6.56 -10.09 -5.07
CA ASP A 119 7.63 -9.09 -4.94
C ASP A 119 7.16 -7.89 -4.11
N TRP A 120 5.94 -7.42 -4.36
CA TRP A 120 5.32 -6.36 -3.54
C TRP A 120 5.12 -6.78 -2.09
N VAL A 121 4.66 -8.00 -1.85
CA VAL A 121 4.54 -8.56 -0.50
C VAL A 121 5.91 -8.67 0.17
N LYS A 122 6.95 -9.14 -0.54
CA LYS A 122 8.32 -9.24 -0.01
C LYS A 122 8.84 -7.89 0.48
N LEU A 123 8.58 -6.80 -0.24
CA LEU A 123 8.94 -5.45 0.18
C LEU A 123 8.27 -5.02 1.49
N ASN A 124 7.09 -5.58 1.80
CA ASN A 124 6.37 -5.28 3.03
C ASN A 124 6.91 -6.01 4.27
N LYS A 125 7.79 -7.01 4.12
CA LYS A 125 8.32 -7.80 5.24
C LYS A 125 8.98 -6.95 6.32
N LEU A 126 9.82 -5.99 5.92
CA LEU A 126 10.49 -5.09 6.87
C LEU A 126 9.48 -4.22 7.62
N GLN A 127 8.42 -3.80 6.93
CA GLN A 127 7.40 -2.96 7.53
C GLN A 127 6.46 -3.76 8.44
N PHE A 128 6.15 -5.00 8.08
CA PHE A 128 5.49 -5.96 8.95
C PHE A 128 6.27 -6.15 10.25
N GLU A 129 7.59 -6.33 10.17
CA GLU A 129 8.46 -6.46 11.34
C GLU A 129 8.41 -5.22 12.25
N LYS A 130 8.34 -4.02 11.67
CA LYS A 130 8.23 -2.76 12.43
C LYS A 130 6.87 -2.59 13.11
N GLU A 131 5.78 -2.97 12.45
CA GLU A 131 4.40 -2.75 12.93
C GLU A 131 3.92 -3.86 13.87
N VAL A 132 4.30 -5.11 13.60
CA VAL A 132 3.81 -6.30 14.32
C VAL A 132 4.89 -6.91 15.21
N GLY A 133 6.16 -6.68 14.89
CA GLY A 133 7.30 -7.13 15.68
C GLY A 133 8.04 -8.35 15.11
N LYS A 134 9.31 -8.47 15.48
CA LYS A 134 10.20 -9.58 15.10
C LYS A 134 9.70 -10.95 15.54
N LEU A 135 9.03 -11.02 16.69
CA LEU A 135 8.50 -12.28 17.22
C LEU A 135 7.40 -12.83 16.31
N ALA A 136 6.42 -12.00 15.93
CA ALA A 136 5.36 -12.39 15.01
C ALA A 136 5.91 -12.87 13.66
N LEU A 137 6.95 -12.21 13.14
CA LEU A 137 7.60 -12.64 11.90
C LEU A 137 8.28 -14.02 12.04
N LYS A 138 8.87 -14.31 13.21
CA LYS A 138 9.41 -15.65 13.51
C LYS A 138 8.31 -16.70 13.64
N GLU A 139 7.14 -16.33 14.18
CA GLU A 139 5.99 -17.24 14.27
C GLU A 139 5.47 -17.69 12.90
N LEU A 140 5.65 -16.86 11.87
CA LEU A 140 5.37 -17.21 10.48
C LEU A 140 6.46 -18.11 9.85
N LYS A 141 7.46 -18.56 10.62
CA LYS A 141 8.49 -19.55 10.22
C LYS A 141 9.20 -19.26 8.90
N GLY A 142 9.37 -17.98 8.57
CA GLY A 142 9.98 -17.57 7.30
C GLY A 142 9.04 -17.60 6.08
N GLN A 143 7.81 -18.07 6.22
CA GLN A 143 6.79 -18.19 5.17
C GLN A 143 5.94 -16.93 5.02
N PHE A 144 6.44 -15.76 5.43
CA PHE A 144 5.68 -14.50 5.38
C PHE A 144 5.05 -14.24 4.01
N VAL A 145 5.81 -14.40 2.91
CA VAL A 145 5.30 -14.12 1.56
C VAL A 145 4.19 -15.09 1.19
N GLU A 146 4.43 -16.39 1.34
CA GLU A 146 3.46 -17.45 1.01
C GLU A 146 2.14 -17.29 1.80
N LEU A 147 2.25 -17.10 3.11
CA LEU A 147 1.09 -16.92 3.98
C LEU A 147 0.35 -15.61 3.70
N SER A 148 1.07 -14.54 3.36
CA SER A 148 0.45 -13.28 2.93
C SER A 148 -0.28 -13.40 1.60
N LEU A 149 0.26 -14.13 0.63
CA LEU A 149 -0.44 -14.39 -0.64
C LEU A 149 -1.73 -15.19 -0.39
N LEU A 150 -1.64 -16.26 0.41
CA LEU A 150 -2.81 -17.06 0.79
C LEU A 150 -3.86 -16.22 1.53
N TYR A 151 -3.42 -15.34 2.44
CA TYR A 151 -4.31 -14.42 3.16
C TYR A 151 -5.03 -13.46 2.20
N LEU A 152 -4.31 -12.86 1.24
CA LEU A 152 -4.90 -11.91 0.29
C LEU A 152 -5.84 -12.59 -0.72
N GLU A 153 -5.53 -13.83 -1.10
CA GLU A 153 -6.33 -14.60 -2.06
C GLU A 153 -7.57 -15.24 -1.42
N SER A 154 -7.45 -15.79 -0.22
CA SER A 154 -8.50 -16.60 0.41
C SER A 154 -8.42 -16.53 1.93
N PRO A 155 -8.74 -15.36 2.53
CA PRO A 155 -8.57 -15.15 3.97
C PRO A 155 -9.46 -16.07 4.81
N ARG A 156 -10.66 -16.43 4.33
CA ARG A 156 -11.55 -17.40 5.01
C ARG A 156 -10.94 -18.80 5.10
N ARG A 157 -10.41 -19.29 3.98
CA ARG A 157 -9.74 -20.60 3.91
C ARG A 157 -8.53 -20.64 4.85
N MET A 158 -7.75 -19.56 4.88
CA MET A 158 -6.61 -19.46 5.79
C MET A 158 -7.05 -19.47 7.27
N LYS A 159 -8.14 -18.77 7.60
CA LYS A 159 -8.70 -18.76 8.97
C LYS A 159 -9.06 -20.15 9.47
N GLU A 160 -9.52 -21.02 8.58
CA GLU A 160 -9.84 -22.43 8.88
C GLU A 160 -8.58 -23.31 8.96
N SER A 161 -7.65 -23.17 8.01
CA SER A 161 -6.48 -24.06 7.93
C SER A 161 -5.33 -23.69 8.88
N ASP A 162 -5.10 -22.39 9.10
CA ASP A 162 -4.09 -21.87 10.02
C ASP A 162 -4.60 -20.60 10.76
N PRO A 163 -5.42 -20.78 11.81
CA PRO A 163 -5.99 -19.67 12.57
C PRO A 163 -4.93 -18.77 13.22
N LYS A 164 -3.76 -19.33 13.57
CA LYS A 164 -2.69 -18.59 14.24
C LYS A 164 -2.05 -17.59 13.27
N SER A 165 -1.61 -18.06 12.11
CA SER A 165 -1.03 -17.18 11.09
C SER A 165 -2.08 -16.20 10.55
N PHE A 166 -3.34 -16.64 10.40
CA PHE A 166 -4.44 -15.74 10.04
C PHE A 166 -4.55 -14.58 11.03
N LYS A 167 -4.56 -14.83 12.35
CA LYS A 167 -4.68 -13.76 13.35
C LYS A 167 -3.55 -12.72 13.24
N ILE A 168 -2.33 -13.19 13.02
CA ILE A 168 -1.13 -12.35 12.86
C ILE A 168 -1.26 -11.48 11.61
N LEU A 169 -1.57 -12.09 10.46
CA LEU A 169 -1.71 -11.36 9.19
C LEU A 169 -2.95 -10.46 9.17
N ASN A 170 -4.04 -10.87 9.82
CA ASN A 170 -5.23 -10.04 9.95
C ASN A 170 -4.98 -8.79 10.79
N HIS A 171 -4.14 -8.89 11.83
CA HIS A 171 -3.71 -7.71 12.57
C HIS A 171 -2.95 -6.70 11.68
N TYR A 172 -2.14 -7.22 10.75
CA TYR A 172 -1.36 -6.41 9.83
C TYR A 172 -2.18 -5.81 8.67
N TYR A 173 -2.87 -6.66 7.91
CA TYR A 173 -3.60 -6.26 6.70
C TYR A 173 -5.00 -5.72 6.98
N ARG A 174 -5.63 -6.14 8.09
CA ARG A 174 -6.94 -5.67 8.57
C ARG A 174 -8.08 -5.85 7.57
N PHE A 175 -8.14 -6.98 6.87
CA PHE A 175 -9.29 -7.24 6.01
C PHE A 175 -10.49 -7.68 6.86
N SER A 176 -11.67 -7.15 6.53
CA SER A 176 -12.93 -7.52 7.19
C SER A 176 -13.40 -8.89 6.69
N VAL A 177 -12.94 -9.97 7.33
CA VAL A 177 -13.19 -11.36 6.91
C VAL A 177 -13.76 -12.24 8.02
#